data_AF-A0A963QRM2-F1
#
_entry.id   AF-A0A963QRM2-F1
#
_cell.length_a   1.000
_cell.length_b   1.000
_cell.length_c   1.000
_cell.angle_alpha   90.00
_cell.angle_beta   90.00
_cell.angle_gamma   90.00
#
_symmetry.space_group_name_H-M   'P 1'
#
loop_
_entity.id
_entity.type
_entity.pdbx_description
1 polymer ?
#
loop_
_entity_poly.entity_id
_entity_poly.type
_entity_poly.pdbx_seq_one_letter_code
_entity_poly.pdbx_strand_id
1 'polypeptide(L)'
;MDQAETLVQLGKRINAEKEALPDRGRRRHLSWGMDFDTRSVTLAQEIGDHWDEENKALWLKNKANVREGLKTEFGELGIDAKIENFMAIDSKPFSTLSYHNRFFHQVRQAYVIGAYYPALVGACALGERILNHMIIDLREFYTSTPEYRHVYRKKSFDNWDVPIDALASWGVLLPDVAQEFRALKSLRHHSIHFNVETYSTLKDDALAAILHMRTIIARQFGSHGLQPWFLNGTKGHQFIAQDWETHPFVQTYYLHNCPFVGPLFDMEYGEQGWQFHDYPDYGERGWTDNEFARAFEERTPEMLASQRNVQASDRNS
;
A
#
# COMPACT_ATOMS: atom_id res chain seq x y z
N MET A 1 22.66 17.60 14.62
CA MET A 1 21.97 16.79 13.60
C MET A 1 21.01 15.92 14.38
N ASP A 2 19.75 16.33 14.49
CA ASP A 2 18.74 15.50 15.15
C ASP A 2 18.68 14.16 14.43
N GLN A 3 18.81 13.06 15.16
CA GLN A 3 18.59 11.74 14.57
C GLN A 3 17.11 11.65 14.21
N ALA A 4 16.82 11.46 12.92
CA ALA A 4 15.45 11.24 12.46
C ALA A 4 14.83 10.04 13.21
N GLU A 5 13.63 10.23 13.75
CA GLU A 5 12.85 9.19 14.43
C GLU A 5 12.64 7.98 13.49
N THR A 6 12.88 6.76 13.97
CA THR A 6 12.63 5.54 13.17
C THR A 6 11.13 5.25 13.12
N LEU A 7 10.68 4.49 12.10
CA LEU A 7 9.27 4.08 11.99
C LEU A 7 8.77 3.33 13.24
N VAL A 8 9.65 2.54 13.86
CA VAL A 8 9.36 1.83 15.11
C VAL A 8 9.13 2.80 16.27
N GLN A 9 9.96 3.84 16.39
CA GLN A 9 9.81 4.86 17.43
C GLN A 9 8.52 5.67 17.23
N LEU A 10 8.26 6.07 15.99
CA LEU A 10 7.06 6.80 15.58
C LEU A 10 5.78 6.01 15.88
N GLY A 11 5.74 4.72 15.53
CA GLY A 11 4.62 3.84 15.83
C GLY A 11 4.39 3.64 17.34
N LYS A 12 5.46 3.60 18.14
CA LYS A 12 5.36 3.56 19.62
C LYS A 12 4.80 4.86 20.18
N ARG A 13 5.25 6.00 19.66
CA ARG A 13 4.77 7.32 20.09
C ARG A 13 3.29 7.51 19.77
N ILE A 14 2.85 7.20 18.55
CA ILE A 14 1.43 7.27 18.15
C ILE A 14 0.56 6.39 19.06
N ASN A 15 1.01 5.16 19.32
CA ASN A 15 0.31 4.27 20.25
C ASN A 15 0.28 4.79 21.69
N ALA A 16 1.25 5.59 22.14
CA ALA A 16 1.21 6.22 23.46
C ALA A 16 0.29 7.45 23.48
N GLU A 17 0.31 8.26 22.42
CA GLU A 17 -0.54 9.45 22.27
C GLU A 17 -2.02 9.08 22.24
N LYS A 18 -2.41 7.99 21.56
CA LYS A 18 -3.81 7.53 21.55
C LYS A 18 -4.31 7.07 22.92
N GLU A 19 -3.44 6.54 23.79
CA GLU A 19 -3.84 6.09 25.13
C GLU A 19 -4.26 7.26 26.02
N ALA A 20 -3.82 8.49 25.70
CA ALA A 20 -4.23 9.69 26.39
C ALA A 20 -5.63 10.18 25.99
N LEU A 21 -6.21 9.66 24.91
CA LEU A 21 -7.55 10.06 24.47
C LEU A 21 -8.64 9.35 25.29
N PRO A 22 -9.58 10.10 25.89
CA PRO A 22 -10.66 9.52 26.71
C PRO A 22 -11.62 8.65 25.89
N ASP A 23 -11.75 8.94 24.59
CA ASP A 23 -12.66 8.27 23.66
C ASP A 23 -11.96 7.28 22.73
N ARG A 24 -10.69 6.93 23.00
CA ARG A 24 -9.88 6.05 22.12
C ARG A 24 -10.58 4.75 21.75
N GLY A 25 -11.39 4.20 22.65
CA GLY A 25 -12.14 2.98 22.41
C GLY A 25 -13.18 3.08 21.29
N ARG A 26 -13.53 4.28 20.84
CA ARG A 26 -14.48 4.56 19.74
C ARG A 26 -13.81 5.04 18.45
N ARG A 27 -12.48 5.09 18.44
CA ARG A 27 -11.68 5.49 17.28
C ARG A 27 -10.96 4.28 16.71
N ARG A 28 -10.64 4.35 15.41
CA ARG A 28 -9.80 3.38 14.70
C ARG A 28 -8.85 4.11 13.76
N HIS A 29 -7.72 3.48 13.50
CA HIS A 29 -6.79 3.99 12.49
C HIS A 29 -7.37 3.76 11.09
N LEU A 30 -7.67 4.84 10.37
CA LEU A 30 -8.09 4.80 8.98
C LEU A 30 -6.87 4.53 8.09
N SER A 31 -6.87 3.36 7.44
CA SER A 31 -5.87 3.02 6.44
C SER A 31 -6.06 3.88 5.20
N TRP A 32 -5.03 4.68 4.90
CA TRP A 32 -5.07 5.67 3.83
C TRP A 32 -3.81 5.59 2.97
N GLY A 33 -3.97 5.72 1.65
CA GLY A 33 -2.87 5.75 0.70
C GLY A 33 -3.35 6.25 -0.66
N MET A 34 -2.61 7.19 -1.26
CA MET A 34 -2.99 7.88 -2.50
C MET A 34 -2.00 7.68 -3.64
N ASP A 35 -0.98 6.84 -3.46
CA ASP A 35 0.02 6.59 -4.47
C ASP A 35 -0.27 5.28 -5.23
N PHE A 36 -1.08 5.39 -6.28
CA PHE A 36 -1.54 4.30 -7.14
C PHE A 36 -1.61 4.76 -8.60
N ASP A 37 -1.75 3.81 -9.53
CA ASP A 37 -1.92 4.11 -10.95
C ASP A 37 -2.84 3.08 -11.58
N THR A 38 -4.04 3.51 -11.94
CA THR A 38 -5.11 2.66 -12.51
C THR A 38 -5.32 2.90 -14.01
N ARG A 39 -4.45 3.69 -14.66
CA ARG A 39 -4.57 3.99 -16.10
C ARG A 39 -4.58 2.73 -16.98
N SER A 40 -3.91 1.66 -16.53
CA SER A 40 -3.90 0.35 -17.21
C SER A 40 -5.32 -0.24 -17.29
N VAL A 41 -6.09 -0.13 -16.20
CA VAL A 41 -7.49 -0.57 -16.11
C VAL A 41 -8.36 0.23 -17.07
N THR A 42 -8.16 1.55 -17.13
CA THR A 42 -8.88 2.40 -18.09
C THR A 42 -8.63 1.98 -19.54
N LEU A 43 -7.39 1.64 -19.88
CA LEU A 43 -7.04 1.17 -21.23
C LEU A 43 -7.63 -0.20 -21.54
N ALA A 44 -7.60 -1.12 -20.56
CA ALA A 44 -8.09 -2.48 -20.70
C ALA A 44 -9.62 -2.62 -20.71
N GLN A 45 -10.37 -1.63 -20.20
CA GLN A 45 -11.83 -1.69 -20.11
C GLN A 45 -12.48 -1.93 -21.49
N GLU A 46 -13.15 -3.06 -21.67
CA GLU A 46 -13.99 -3.29 -22.85
C GLU A 46 -15.23 -2.41 -22.77
N ILE A 47 -15.51 -1.66 -23.84
CA ILE A 47 -16.68 -0.78 -23.91
C ILE A 47 -17.85 -1.65 -24.37
N GLY A 48 -18.83 -1.85 -23.48
CA GLY A 48 -19.96 -2.72 -23.77
C GLY A 48 -20.90 -2.12 -24.81
N ASP A 49 -21.34 -2.94 -25.78
CA ASP A 49 -22.29 -2.51 -26.82
C ASP A 49 -23.63 -2.02 -26.23
N HIS A 50 -24.01 -2.56 -25.07
CA HIS A 50 -25.25 -2.26 -24.35
C HIS A 50 -25.23 -0.95 -23.57
N TRP A 51 -24.08 -0.26 -23.51
CA TRP A 51 -23.98 1.03 -22.83
C TRP A 51 -24.69 2.12 -23.64
N ASP A 52 -25.20 3.14 -22.96
CA ASP A 52 -25.67 4.34 -23.64
C ASP A 52 -24.49 5.09 -24.30
N GLU A 53 -24.82 5.91 -25.29
CA GLU A 53 -23.83 6.60 -26.11
C GLU A 53 -23.02 7.64 -25.32
N GLU A 54 -23.59 8.22 -24.27
CA GLU A 54 -22.88 9.18 -23.41
C GLU A 54 -21.77 8.48 -22.63
N ASN A 55 -22.07 7.35 -22.01
CA ASN A 55 -21.11 6.52 -21.30
C ASN A 55 -20.03 5.96 -22.23
N LYS A 56 -20.39 5.51 -23.45
CA LYS A 56 -19.41 5.09 -24.46
C LYS A 56 -18.46 6.23 -24.83
N ALA A 57 -19.01 7.42 -25.10
CA ALA A 57 -18.22 8.59 -25.45
C ALA A 57 -17.27 9.01 -24.31
N LEU A 58 -17.74 8.96 -23.05
CA LEU A 58 -16.93 9.24 -21.87
C LEU A 58 -15.75 8.26 -21.76
N TRP A 59 -15.98 6.96 -21.92
CA TRP A 59 -14.92 5.96 -21.88
C TRP A 59 -13.92 6.09 -23.01
N LEU A 60 -14.38 6.37 -24.23
CA LEU A 60 -13.50 6.66 -25.37
C LEU A 60 -12.61 7.88 -25.10
N LYS A 61 -13.19 8.96 -24.55
CA LYS A 61 -12.46 10.16 -24.16
C LYS A 61 -11.42 9.86 -23.07
N ASN A 62 -11.79 9.08 -22.05
CA ASN A 62 -10.87 8.69 -20.98
C ASN A 62 -9.69 7.88 -21.51
N LYS A 63 -9.94 6.89 -22.40
CA LYS A 63 -8.87 6.13 -23.05
C LYS A 63 -7.96 7.03 -23.90
N ALA A 64 -8.52 7.96 -24.66
CA ALA A 64 -7.74 8.91 -25.47
C ALA A 64 -6.84 9.79 -24.59
N ASN A 65 -7.38 10.34 -23.50
CA ASN A 65 -6.62 11.14 -22.54
C ASN A 65 -5.47 10.35 -21.89
N VAL A 66 -5.72 9.09 -21.50
CA VAL A 66 -4.67 8.23 -20.95
C VAL A 66 -3.57 7.97 -21.98
N ARG A 67 -3.91 7.68 -23.25
CA ARG A 67 -2.90 7.48 -24.31
C ARG A 67 -2.06 8.73 -24.53
N GLU A 68 -2.66 9.91 -24.52
CA GLU A 68 -1.93 11.18 -24.67
C GLU A 68 -1.03 11.48 -23.46
N GLY A 69 -1.51 11.18 -22.25
CA GLY A 69 -0.69 11.24 -21.04
C GLY A 69 0.53 10.32 -21.10
N LEU A 70 0.36 9.09 -21.60
CA LEU A 70 1.48 8.16 -21.78
C LEU A 70 2.47 8.62 -22.85
N LYS A 71 2.02 9.28 -23.93
CA LYS A 71 2.92 9.92 -24.90
C LYS A 71 3.72 11.05 -24.26
N THR A 72 3.08 11.86 -23.43
CA THR A 72 3.74 12.95 -22.71
C THR A 72 4.78 12.41 -21.73
N GLU A 73 4.45 11.35 -20.99
CA GLU A 73 5.32 10.75 -19.97
C GLU A 73 6.51 10.00 -20.58
N PHE A 74 6.27 9.19 -21.62
CA PHE A 74 7.28 8.26 -22.16
C PHE A 74 7.83 8.63 -23.54
N GLY A 75 7.27 9.64 -24.20
CA GLY A 75 7.60 10.06 -25.56
C GLY A 75 6.93 9.22 -26.65
N GLU A 76 6.71 9.85 -27.81
CA GLU A 76 5.93 9.29 -28.93
C GLU A 76 6.63 8.14 -29.68
N LEU A 77 7.96 8.13 -29.73
CA LEU A 77 8.71 7.09 -30.44
C LEU A 77 8.42 5.71 -29.83
N GLY A 78 7.88 4.78 -30.62
CA GLY A 78 7.54 3.43 -30.17
C GLY A 78 6.37 3.36 -29.19
N ILE A 79 5.45 4.34 -29.23
CA ILE A 79 4.36 4.48 -28.26
C ILE A 79 3.48 3.23 -28.13
N ASP A 80 3.18 2.53 -29.22
CA ASP A 80 2.28 1.36 -29.15
C ASP A 80 2.88 0.23 -28.31
N ALA A 81 4.17 -0.05 -28.46
CA ALA A 81 4.89 -1.02 -27.63
C ALA A 81 4.94 -0.58 -26.15
N LYS A 82 5.09 0.73 -25.89
CA LYS A 82 5.07 1.27 -24.52
C LYS A 82 3.69 1.12 -23.88
N ILE A 83 2.61 1.34 -24.64
CA ILE A 83 1.24 1.15 -24.16
C ILE A 83 0.99 -0.33 -23.87
N GLU A 84 1.41 -1.24 -24.75
CA GLU A 84 1.34 -2.69 -24.52
C GLU A 84 2.07 -3.06 -23.22
N ASN A 85 3.31 -2.60 -23.06
CA ASN A 85 4.11 -2.84 -21.86
C ASN A 85 3.45 -2.27 -20.59
N PHE A 86 2.89 -1.06 -20.68
CA PHE A 86 2.19 -0.40 -19.57
C PHE A 86 0.93 -1.15 -19.15
N MET A 87 0.18 -1.69 -20.12
CA MET A 87 -0.97 -2.55 -19.83
C MET A 87 -0.55 -3.88 -19.21
N ALA A 88 0.54 -4.49 -19.71
CA ALA A 88 1.02 -5.78 -19.23
C ALA A 88 1.43 -5.78 -17.75
N ILE A 89 2.07 -4.71 -17.26
CA ILE A 89 2.50 -4.60 -15.85
C ILE A 89 1.35 -4.26 -14.88
N ASP A 90 0.13 -4.10 -15.40
CA ASP A 90 -1.09 -3.78 -14.66
C ASP A 90 -0.92 -2.52 -13.78
N SER A 91 -1.90 -2.28 -12.91
CA SER A 91 -2.02 -1.15 -12.01
C SER A 91 -0.91 -1.13 -10.98
N LYS A 92 -0.41 0.08 -10.66
CA LYS A 92 0.41 0.27 -9.46
C LYS A 92 -0.51 0.15 -8.25
N PRO A 93 -0.22 -0.76 -7.30
CA PRO A 93 -1.09 -0.98 -6.16
C PRO A 93 -1.00 0.22 -5.21
N PHE A 94 -2.10 0.48 -4.52
CA PHE A 94 -2.10 1.40 -3.40
C PHE A 94 -1.21 0.84 -2.30
N SER A 95 -0.40 1.70 -1.68
CA SER A 95 0.59 1.30 -0.68
C SER A 95 0.80 2.39 0.34
N THR A 96 0.91 1.98 1.61
CA THR A 96 1.13 2.86 2.76
C THR A 96 2.59 3.31 2.90
N LEU A 97 3.55 2.74 2.14
CA LEU A 97 4.98 3.03 2.27
C LEU A 97 5.56 3.79 1.08
N SER A 98 5.79 5.08 1.26
CA SER A 98 6.24 6.02 0.21
C SER A 98 7.56 5.65 -0.46
N TYR A 99 8.52 5.10 0.27
CA TYR A 99 9.86 4.80 -0.27
C TYR A 99 9.88 3.55 -1.17
N HIS A 100 9.02 2.55 -0.92
CA HIS A 100 8.83 1.43 -1.84
C HIS A 100 8.20 1.90 -3.15
N ASN A 101 7.24 2.82 -3.05
CA ASN A 101 6.47 3.27 -4.19
C ASN A 101 7.32 4.03 -5.21
N ARG A 102 8.28 4.84 -4.76
CA ARG A 102 9.19 5.58 -5.63
C ARG A 102 10.10 4.63 -6.43
N PHE A 103 10.72 3.64 -5.78
CA PHE A 103 11.57 2.68 -6.48
C PHE A 103 10.76 1.76 -7.38
N PHE A 104 9.57 1.33 -6.95
CA PHE A 104 8.70 0.52 -7.79
C PHE A 104 8.22 1.29 -9.03
N HIS A 105 7.94 2.59 -8.90
CA HIS A 105 7.62 3.44 -10.04
C HIS A 105 8.77 3.48 -11.06
N GLN A 106 10.03 3.62 -10.62
CA GLN A 106 11.20 3.60 -11.50
C GLN A 106 11.35 2.26 -12.23
N VAL A 107 11.16 1.15 -11.52
CA VAL A 107 11.17 -0.21 -12.10
C VAL A 107 10.10 -0.34 -13.18
N ARG A 108 8.87 0.13 -12.91
CA ARG A 108 7.77 0.12 -13.88
C ARG A 108 8.09 0.96 -15.11
N GLN A 109 8.59 2.18 -14.93
CA GLN A 109 8.95 3.06 -16.03
C GLN A 109 10.02 2.44 -16.93
N ALA A 110 11.04 1.79 -16.35
CA ALA A 110 12.07 1.07 -17.11
C ALA A 110 11.45 -0.02 -18.01
N TYR A 111 10.49 -0.79 -17.50
CA TYR A 111 9.79 -1.80 -18.31
C TYR A 111 8.99 -1.18 -19.44
N VAL A 112 8.24 -0.11 -19.15
CA VAL A 112 7.39 0.57 -20.15
C VAL A 112 8.21 1.01 -21.35
N ILE A 113 9.39 1.61 -21.14
CA ILE A 113 10.27 2.07 -22.22
C ILE A 113 11.08 0.96 -22.89
N GLY A 114 10.91 -0.31 -22.50
CA GLY A 114 11.62 -1.46 -23.07
C GLY A 114 12.99 -1.75 -22.45
N ALA A 115 13.35 -1.09 -21.35
CA ALA A 115 14.59 -1.35 -20.60
C ALA A 115 14.39 -2.53 -19.64
N TYR A 116 14.17 -3.72 -20.20
CA TYR A 116 13.75 -4.92 -19.45
C TYR A 116 14.78 -5.41 -18.44
N TYR A 117 16.08 -5.39 -18.74
CA TYR A 117 17.11 -5.82 -17.78
C TYR A 117 17.16 -4.91 -16.54
N PRO A 118 17.25 -3.58 -16.67
CA PRO A 118 17.08 -2.66 -15.53
C PRO A 118 15.78 -2.88 -14.74
N ALA A 119 14.67 -3.15 -15.43
CA ALA A 119 13.39 -3.43 -14.77
C ALA A 119 13.45 -4.73 -13.93
N LEU A 120 13.97 -5.83 -14.50
CA LEU A 120 14.14 -7.12 -13.84
C LEU A 120 15.04 -7.01 -12.60
N VAL A 121 16.26 -6.49 -12.75
CA VAL A 121 17.21 -6.39 -11.63
C VAL A 121 16.73 -5.38 -10.59
N GLY A 122 16.09 -4.30 -11.03
CA GLY A 122 15.50 -3.30 -10.14
C GLY A 122 14.35 -3.85 -9.29
N ALA A 123 13.47 -4.67 -9.88
CA ALA A 123 12.41 -5.37 -9.15
C ALA A 123 13.00 -6.33 -8.09
N CYS A 124 13.99 -7.14 -8.48
CA CYS A 124 14.66 -8.07 -7.57
C CYS A 124 15.37 -7.35 -6.42
N ALA A 125 16.11 -6.28 -6.72
CA ALA A 125 16.79 -5.47 -5.72
C ALA A 125 15.82 -4.76 -4.77
N LEU A 126 14.67 -4.30 -5.27
CA LEU A 126 13.63 -3.73 -4.42
C LEU A 126 13.02 -4.78 -3.49
N GLY A 127 12.77 -6.00 -3.97
CA GLY A 127 12.34 -7.12 -3.13
C GLY A 127 13.33 -7.43 -2.01
N GLU A 128 14.62 -7.48 -2.32
CA GLU A 128 15.69 -7.65 -1.33
C GLU A 128 15.66 -6.54 -0.28
N ARG A 129 15.52 -5.30 -0.74
CA ARG A 129 15.49 -4.12 0.13
C ARG A 129 14.31 -4.17 1.10
N ILE A 130 13.12 -4.54 0.62
CA ILE A 130 11.92 -4.69 1.44
C ILE A 130 12.12 -5.78 2.51
N LEU A 131 12.60 -6.97 2.13
CA LEU A 131 12.87 -8.07 3.08
C LEU A 131 13.85 -7.63 4.17
N ASN A 132 14.94 -7.00 3.76
CA ASN A 132 15.98 -6.56 4.68
C ASN A 132 15.48 -5.47 5.63
N HIS A 133 14.70 -4.51 5.11
CA HIS A 133 14.06 -3.48 5.92
C HIS A 133 13.11 -4.07 6.97
N MET A 134 12.23 -5.00 6.56
CA MET A 134 11.32 -5.67 7.51
C MET A 134 12.05 -6.37 8.64
N ILE A 135 13.13 -7.09 8.35
CA ILE A 135 13.93 -7.73 9.39
C ILE A 135 14.59 -6.69 10.30
N ILE A 136 15.22 -5.66 9.75
CA ILE A 136 15.92 -4.63 10.53
C ILE A 136 14.95 -3.93 11.48
N ASP A 137 13.76 -3.57 11.01
CA ASP A 137 12.78 -2.83 11.80
C ASP A 137 12.10 -3.73 12.85
N LEU A 138 11.83 -5.00 12.53
CA LEU A 138 10.95 -5.84 13.35
C LEU A 138 11.67 -6.85 14.26
N ARG A 139 12.90 -7.27 13.95
CA ARG A 139 13.57 -8.37 14.68
C ARG A 139 13.69 -8.16 16.19
N GLU A 140 13.79 -6.91 16.65
CA GLU A 140 13.93 -6.61 18.09
C GLU A 140 12.66 -6.91 18.88
N PHE A 141 11.49 -6.99 18.21
CA PHE A 141 10.25 -7.45 18.82
C PHE A 141 10.22 -8.97 19.07
N TYR A 142 11.15 -9.72 18.47
CA TYR A 142 11.15 -11.18 18.46
C TYR A 142 12.44 -11.79 19.04
N THR A 143 13.15 -11.05 19.90
CA THR A 143 14.44 -11.48 20.50
C THR A 143 14.36 -12.79 21.28
N SER A 144 13.19 -13.14 21.80
CA SER A 144 12.93 -14.39 22.53
C SER A 144 12.68 -15.61 21.63
N THR A 145 12.58 -15.42 20.31
CA THR A 145 12.27 -16.48 19.36
C THR A 145 13.53 -17.20 18.85
N PRO A 146 13.46 -18.51 18.51
CA PRO A 146 14.59 -19.21 17.91
C PRO A 146 15.09 -18.59 16.60
N GLU A 147 14.19 -17.98 15.83
CA GLU A 147 14.47 -17.41 14.51
C GLU A 147 15.40 -16.19 14.60
N TYR A 148 15.31 -15.41 15.70
CA TYR A 148 16.14 -14.21 15.90
C TYR A 148 17.63 -14.47 15.75
N ARG A 149 18.12 -15.63 16.23
CA ARG A 149 19.54 -16.02 16.13
C ARG A 149 20.03 -16.16 14.69
N HIS A 150 19.12 -16.29 13.71
CA HIS A 150 19.45 -16.37 12.30
C HIS A 150 19.45 -14.99 11.62
N VAL A 151 18.83 -13.97 12.22
CA VAL A 151 18.62 -12.64 11.61
C VAL A 151 19.19 -11.46 12.42
N TYR A 152 19.79 -11.71 13.58
CA TYR A 152 20.40 -10.65 14.41
C TYR A 152 21.64 -9.99 13.77
N ARG A 153 22.38 -10.68 12.88
CA ARG A 153 23.54 -10.11 12.16
C ARG A 153 23.17 -9.77 10.73
N LYS A 154 23.58 -8.58 10.25
CA LYS A 154 23.32 -8.11 8.87
C LYS A 154 23.81 -9.07 7.77
N LYS A 155 24.85 -9.87 8.04
CA LYS A 155 25.42 -10.81 7.06
C LYS A 155 24.47 -11.96 6.68
N SER A 156 23.39 -12.19 7.42
CA SER A 156 22.47 -13.31 7.12
C SER A 156 21.42 -13.00 6.05
N PHE A 157 21.37 -11.76 5.55
CA PHE A 157 20.30 -11.30 4.67
C PHE A 157 20.48 -11.67 3.19
N ASP A 158 21.71 -12.04 2.77
CA ASP A 158 22.00 -12.43 1.39
C ASP A 158 21.25 -13.71 0.96
N ASN A 159 20.94 -14.60 1.92
CA ASN A 159 20.10 -15.75 1.67
C ASN A 159 18.64 -15.42 2.04
N TRP A 160 17.83 -15.09 1.04
CA TRP A 160 16.43 -14.70 1.21
C TRP A 160 15.55 -15.73 1.93
N ASP A 161 15.90 -17.02 1.97
CA ASP A 161 15.08 -17.99 2.71
C ASP A 161 15.06 -17.68 4.20
N VAL A 162 16.19 -17.25 4.76
CA VAL A 162 16.34 -16.93 6.17
C VAL A 162 15.39 -15.79 6.62
N PRO A 163 15.37 -14.60 5.99
CA PRO A 163 14.44 -13.56 6.35
C PRO A 163 12.97 -13.92 6.02
N ILE A 164 12.70 -14.63 4.92
CA ILE A 164 11.34 -15.06 4.58
C ILE A 164 10.78 -15.99 5.65
N ASP A 165 11.55 -17.01 6.04
CA ASP A 165 11.12 -18.02 7.02
C ASP A 165 10.96 -17.39 8.41
N ALA A 166 11.86 -16.49 8.82
CA ALA A 166 11.75 -15.77 10.07
C ALA A 166 10.48 -14.89 10.13
N LEU A 167 10.25 -14.06 9.09
CA LEU A 167 9.07 -13.18 9.04
C LEU A 167 7.75 -13.97 8.96
N ALA A 168 7.74 -15.09 8.24
CA ALA A 168 6.58 -15.99 8.18
C ALA A 168 6.31 -16.65 9.54
N SER A 169 7.36 -17.14 10.23
CA SER A 169 7.24 -17.74 11.56
C SER A 169 6.75 -16.75 12.62
N TRP A 170 7.11 -15.48 12.49
CA TRP A 170 6.64 -14.40 13.36
C TRP A 170 5.20 -13.94 13.05
N GLY A 171 4.56 -14.48 12.01
CA GLY A 171 3.24 -14.03 11.56
C GLY A 171 3.24 -12.62 10.94
N VAL A 172 4.42 -12.10 10.59
CA VAL A 172 4.57 -10.79 9.93
C VAL A 172 4.25 -10.91 8.44
N LEU A 173 4.82 -11.91 7.78
CA LEU A 173 4.67 -12.11 6.35
C LEU A 173 3.43 -12.94 6.06
N LEU A 174 2.55 -12.44 5.19
CA LEU A 174 1.41 -13.24 4.76
C LEU A 174 1.87 -14.48 3.96
N PRO A 175 1.17 -15.63 4.06
CA PRO A 175 1.60 -16.87 3.42
C PRO A 175 1.78 -16.77 1.90
N ASP A 176 0.89 -16.04 1.23
CA ASP A 176 0.97 -15.76 -0.21
C ASP A 176 2.14 -14.84 -0.54
N VAL A 177 2.36 -13.78 0.24
CA VAL A 177 3.52 -12.88 0.07
C VAL A 177 4.85 -13.63 0.22
N ALA A 178 4.94 -14.61 1.14
CA ALA A 178 6.11 -15.45 1.26
C ALA A 178 6.40 -16.28 0.00
N GLN A 179 5.36 -16.72 -0.71
CA GLN A 179 5.51 -17.42 -1.99
C GLN A 179 6.01 -16.47 -3.09
N GLU A 180 5.45 -15.25 -3.15
CA GLU A 180 5.88 -14.23 -4.10
C GLU A 180 7.36 -13.85 -3.94
N PHE A 181 7.84 -13.70 -2.70
CA PHE A 181 9.26 -13.45 -2.46
C PHE A 181 10.16 -14.61 -2.91
N ARG A 182 9.72 -15.86 -2.74
CA ARG A 182 10.47 -17.03 -3.23
C ARG A 182 10.48 -17.11 -4.76
N ALA A 183 9.37 -16.75 -5.41
CA ALA A 183 9.31 -16.66 -6.87
C ALA A 183 10.26 -15.55 -7.40
N LEU A 184 10.24 -14.38 -6.76
CA LEU A 184 11.13 -13.27 -7.10
C LEU A 184 12.62 -13.62 -6.85
N LYS A 185 12.94 -14.37 -5.79
CA LYS A 185 14.28 -14.90 -5.54
C LYS A 185 14.80 -15.76 -6.70
N SER A 186 13.94 -16.61 -7.27
CA SER A 186 14.32 -17.44 -8.42
C SER A 186 14.71 -16.59 -9.63
N LEU A 187 13.94 -15.53 -9.92
CA LEU A 187 14.24 -14.56 -10.99
C LEU A 187 15.54 -13.78 -10.71
N ARG A 188 15.81 -13.42 -9.45
CA ARG A 188 17.08 -12.81 -9.04
C ARG A 188 18.27 -13.72 -9.32
N HIS A 189 18.19 -14.98 -8.93
CA HIS A 189 19.27 -15.95 -9.19
C HIS A 189 19.51 -16.11 -10.69
N HIS A 190 18.44 -16.20 -11.48
CA HIS A 190 18.57 -16.31 -12.93
C HIS A 190 19.16 -15.05 -13.58
N SER A 191 18.78 -13.86 -13.12
CA SER A 191 19.19 -12.60 -13.77
C SER A 191 20.60 -12.10 -13.42
N ILE A 192 21.12 -12.45 -12.23
CA ILE A 192 22.44 -11.98 -11.77
C ILE A 192 23.57 -12.93 -12.19
N HIS A 193 23.32 -14.23 -12.25
CA HIS A 193 24.29 -15.19 -12.77
C HIS A 193 24.24 -15.18 -14.29
N PHE A 194 25.40 -15.10 -14.95
CA PHE A 194 25.47 -15.09 -16.41
C PHE A 194 24.76 -16.32 -17.00
N ASN A 195 23.63 -16.09 -17.67
CA ASN A 195 22.91 -17.08 -18.46
C ASN A 195 22.60 -16.48 -19.84
N VAL A 196 22.96 -17.21 -20.90
CA VAL A 196 22.71 -16.78 -22.29
C VAL A 196 21.21 -16.76 -22.61
N GLU A 197 20.42 -17.62 -21.95
CA GLU A 197 18.96 -17.68 -22.13
C GLU A 197 18.26 -16.39 -21.68
N THR A 198 18.86 -15.63 -20.74
CA THR A 198 18.33 -14.35 -20.26
C THR A 198 18.12 -13.35 -21.38
N TYR A 199 18.86 -13.42 -22.50
CA TYR A 199 18.63 -12.55 -23.66
C TYR A 199 17.33 -12.85 -24.40
N SER A 200 16.84 -14.10 -24.33
CA SER A 200 15.58 -14.52 -24.95
C SER A 200 14.36 -14.39 -24.04
N THR A 201 14.53 -14.45 -22.71
CA THR A 201 13.43 -14.41 -21.74
C THR A 201 13.28 -13.06 -21.05
N LEU A 202 14.13 -12.08 -21.35
CA LEU A 202 14.27 -10.85 -20.57
C LEU A 202 12.96 -10.07 -20.35
N LYS A 203 12.14 -9.95 -21.39
CA LYS A 203 10.84 -9.25 -21.32
C LYS A 203 9.91 -9.98 -20.34
N ASP A 204 9.81 -11.29 -20.48
CA ASP A 204 8.91 -12.12 -19.67
C ASP A 204 9.36 -12.21 -18.21
N ASP A 205 10.67 -12.38 -17.98
CA ASP A 205 11.24 -12.40 -16.63
C ASP A 205 11.06 -11.04 -15.94
N ALA A 206 11.26 -9.93 -16.65
CA ALA A 206 11.04 -8.58 -16.13
C ALA A 206 9.55 -8.36 -15.79
N LEU A 207 8.65 -8.81 -16.66
CA LEU A 207 7.20 -8.74 -16.41
C LEU A 207 6.84 -9.54 -15.16
N ALA A 208 7.29 -10.79 -15.06
CA ALA A 208 7.05 -11.66 -13.91
C ALA A 208 7.56 -11.01 -12.61
N ALA A 209 8.79 -10.48 -12.61
CA ALA A 209 9.36 -9.81 -11.45
C ALA A 209 8.53 -8.59 -11.00
N ILE A 210 8.02 -7.79 -11.94
CA ILE A 210 7.15 -6.64 -11.64
C ILE A 210 5.81 -7.09 -11.07
N LEU A 211 5.22 -8.16 -11.60
CA LEU A 211 3.95 -8.69 -11.12
C LEU A 211 4.11 -9.29 -9.71
N HIS A 212 5.20 -10.02 -9.42
CA HIS A 212 5.50 -10.46 -8.06
C HIS A 212 5.68 -9.28 -7.11
N MET A 213 6.44 -8.26 -7.50
CA MET A 213 6.61 -7.05 -6.70
C MET A 213 5.28 -6.31 -6.44
N ARG A 214 4.42 -6.22 -7.46
CA ARG A 214 3.08 -5.66 -7.33
C ARG A 214 2.27 -6.44 -6.28
N THR A 215 2.26 -7.78 -6.37
CA THR A 215 1.53 -8.61 -5.42
C THR A 215 2.07 -8.46 -4.00
N ILE A 216 3.39 -8.48 -3.82
CA ILE A 216 4.05 -8.24 -2.52
C ILE A 216 3.58 -6.91 -1.92
N ILE A 217 3.66 -5.82 -2.68
CA ILE A 217 3.28 -4.49 -2.20
C ILE A 217 1.78 -4.44 -1.88
N ALA A 218 0.93 -4.92 -2.80
CA ALA A 218 -0.52 -4.89 -2.63
C ALA A 218 -0.99 -5.69 -1.42
N ARG A 219 -0.42 -6.88 -1.22
CA ARG A 219 -0.86 -7.82 -0.19
C ARG A 219 -0.26 -7.50 1.17
N GLN A 220 1.01 -7.13 1.24
CA GLN A 220 1.67 -6.85 2.52
C GLN A 220 1.49 -5.40 2.99
N PHE A 221 1.51 -4.42 2.08
CA PHE A 221 1.54 -2.99 2.41
C PHE A 221 0.36 -2.20 1.82
N GLY A 222 -0.64 -2.89 1.27
CA GLY A 222 -1.80 -2.25 0.67
C GLY A 222 -2.58 -1.42 1.67
N SER A 223 -3.12 -0.27 1.25
CA SER A 223 -4.00 0.55 2.09
C SER A 223 -5.43 -0.01 2.16
N HIS A 224 -5.76 -1.02 1.37
CA HIS A 224 -7.06 -1.68 1.36
C HIS A 224 -6.97 -3.12 0.87
N GLY A 225 -7.89 -3.97 1.37
CA GLY A 225 -8.01 -5.36 0.92
C GLY A 225 -8.62 -6.25 2.00
N LEU A 226 -8.24 -7.53 1.96
CA LEU A 226 -8.72 -8.59 2.86
C LEU A 226 -7.63 -9.06 3.84
N GLN A 227 -6.64 -8.21 4.08
CA GLN A 227 -5.57 -8.49 5.03
C GLN A 227 -6.12 -8.61 6.45
N PRO A 228 -5.53 -9.46 7.31
CA PRO A 228 -6.10 -9.80 8.61
C PRO A 228 -6.12 -8.61 9.58
N TRP A 229 -5.29 -7.59 9.37
CA TRP A 229 -5.29 -6.37 10.17
C TRP A 229 -6.37 -5.37 9.78
N PHE A 230 -7.16 -5.64 8.73
CA PHE A 230 -8.28 -4.77 8.36
C PHE A 230 -9.58 -5.22 9.00
N LEU A 231 -10.32 -4.23 9.48
CA LEU A 231 -11.67 -4.36 10.01
C LEU A 231 -12.65 -4.60 8.86
N ASN A 232 -13.54 -5.58 9.04
CA ASN A 232 -14.57 -5.89 8.06
C ASN A 232 -15.83 -5.04 8.28
N GLY A 233 -16.60 -4.80 7.20
CA GLY A 233 -17.92 -4.20 7.29
C GLY A 233 -17.95 -2.67 7.27
N THR A 234 -16.92 -2.03 6.70
CA THR A 234 -16.89 -0.58 6.44
C THR A 234 -16.76 -0.30 4.95
N LYS A 235 -17.80 0.23 4.31
CA LYS A 235 -17.83 0.48 2.87
C LYS A 235 -16.98 1.70 2.51
N GLY A 236 -16.15 1.53 1.48
CA GLY A 236 -15.33 2.61 0.92
C GLY A 236 -14.12 3.03 1.76
N HIS A 237 -14.04 2.60 3.03
CA HIS A 237 -12.92 2.91 3.93
C HIS A 237 -12.43 1.64 4.61
N GLN A 238 -11.15 1.59 4.91
CA GLN A 238 -10.51 0.46 5.58
C GLN A 238 -9.91 0.93 6.89
N PHE A 239 -10.22 0.25 7.97
CA PHE A 239 -9.72 0.58 9.30
C PHE A 239 -8.84 -0.55 9.82
N ILE A 240 -7.86 -0.21 10.65
CA ILE A 240 -7.07 -1.21 11.37
C ILE A 240 -7.94 -1.82 12.47
N ALA A 241 -8.01 -3.15 12.51
CA ALA A 241 -8.68 -3.91 13.55
C ALA A 241 -7.99 -3.72 14.90
N GLN A 242 -8.76 -3.65 15.98
CA GLN A 242 -8.24 -3.28 17.31
C GLN A 242 -7.11 -4.21 17.78
N ASP A 243 -7.29 -5.52 17.59
CA ASP A 243 -6.33 -6.55 18.02
C ASP A 243 -4.99 -6.46 17.26
N TRP A 244 -4.97 -5.77 16.12
CA TRP A 244 -3.78 -5.61 15.28
C TRP A 244 -3.02 -4.31 15.54
N GLU A 245 -3.58 -3.34 16.27
CA GLU A 245 -2.92 -2.04 16.51
C GLU A 245 -1.61 -2.14 17.31
N THR A 246 -1.44 -3.22 18.07
CA THR A 246 -0.21 -3.51 18.84
C THR A 246 0.71 -4.48 18.14
N HIS A 247 0.29 -5.07 17.01
CA HIS A 247 1.11 -5.98 16.26
C HIS A 247 2.33 -5.25 15.68
N PRO A 248 3.58 -5.76 15.86
CA PRO A 248 4.80 -5.03 15.48
C PRO A 248 4.81 -4.54 14.03
N PHE A 249 4.28 -5.35 13.11
CA PHE A 249 4.18 -4.98 11.70
C PHE A 249 3.28 -3.76 11.46
N VAL A 250 2.06 -3.77 12.01
CA VAL A 250 1.07 -2.70 11.85
C VAL A 250 1.54 -1.44 12.53
N GLN A 251 2.07 -1.57 13.75
CA GLN A 251 2.65 -0.46 14.50
C GLN A 251 3.75 0.25 13.72
N THR A 252 4.63 -0.51 13.07
CA THR A 252 5.78 0.04 12.35
C THR A 252 5.38 0.67 11.02
N TYR A 253 4.52 0.00 10.22
CA TYR A 253 4.32 0.38 8.82
C TYR A 253 2.99 1.06 8.51
N TYR A 254 1.95 0.90 9.33
CA TYR A 254 0.64 1.48 9.06
C TYR A 254 0.38 2.74 9.85
N LEU A 255 0.53 2.70 11.18
CA LEU A 255 -0.06 3.71 12.07
C LEU A 255 0.36 5.15 11.76
N HIS A 256 1.61 5.34 11.32
CA HIS A 256 2.13 6.68 11.03
C HIS A 256 1.46 7.40 9.86
N ASN A 257 0.83 6.67 8.95
CA ASN A 257 0.08 7.23 7.82
C ASN A 257 -1.43 7.03 7.97
N CYS A 258 -1.90 6.52 9.12
CA CYS A 258 -3.30 6.22 9.35
C CYS A 258 -3.92 7.16 10.39
N PRO A 259 -4.74 8.15 9.99
CA PRO A 259 -5.44 9.02 10.92
C PRO A 259 -6.26 8.23 11.94
N PHE A 260 -6.25 8.64 13.21
CA PHE A 260 -7.02 7.97 14.27
C PHE A 260 -8.37 8.66 14.48
N VAL A 261 -9.41 8.12 13.85
CA VAL A 261 -10.71 8.79 13.68
C VAL A 261 -11.85 7.96 14.23
N GLY A 262 -12.93 8.62 14.64
CA GLY A 262 -14.19 7.95 14.98
C GLY A 262 -15.02 7.60 13.74
N PRO A 263 -16.19 6.97 13.90
CA PRO A 263 -17.05 6.54 12.79
C PRO A 263 -17.69 7.69 12.00
N LEU A 264 -17.79 8.89 12.59
CA LEU A 264 -18.49 10.06 12.03
C LEU A 264 -17.54 11.11 11.46
N PHE A 265 -16.26 10.76 11.26
CA PHE A 265 -15.32 11.64 10.58
C PHE A 265 -15.79 11.95 9.15
N ASP A 266 -15.30 13.07 8.64
CA ASP A 266 -15.46 13.49 7.26
C ASP A 266 -14.10 13.74 6.62
N MET A 267 -14.07 13.70 5.28
CA MET A 267 -12.88 13.96 4.47
C MET A 267 -13.15 15.04 3.45
N GLU A 268 -12.32 16.08 3.44
CA GLU A 268 -12.39 17.16 2.47
C GLU A 268 -11.06 17.30 1.74
N TYR A 269 -11.11 17.60 0.44
CA TYR A 269 -9.91 17.92 -0.33
C TYR A 269 -9.73 19.45 -0.39
N GLY A 270 -8.78 19.96 0.39
CA GLY A 270 -8.42 21.37 0.44
C GLY A 270 -7.14 21.71 -0.31
N GLU A 271 -6.68 22.95 -0.17
CA GLU A 271 -5.45 23.46 -0.83
C GLU A 271 -4.18 22.68 -0.44
N GLN A 272 -4.15 22.12 0.77
CA GLN A 272 -3.02 21.35 1.30
C GLN A 272 -3.19 19.84 1.10
N GLY A 273 -4.19 19.41 0.33
CA GLY A 273 -4.56 18.02 0.13
C GLY A 273 -5.71 17.59 1.04
N TRP A 274 -5.80 16.29 1.28
CA TRP A 274 -6.86 15.69 2.08
C TRP A 274 -6.77 16.11 3.56
N GLN A 275 -7.90 16.58 4.09
CA GLN A 275 -8.09 16.93 5.49
C GLN A 275 -9.13 16.00 6.10
N PHE A 276 -8.91 15.61 7.36
CA PHE A 276 -9.79 14.73 8.11
C PHE A 276 -10.43 15.54 9.24
N HIS A 277 -11.75 15.72 9.16
CA HIS A 277 -12.53 16.41 10.18
C HIS A 277 -13.18 15.38 11.07
N ASP A 278 -13.00 15.52 12.37
CA ASP A 278 -13.53 14.56 13.32
C ASP A 278 -14.10 15.23 14.57
N TYR A 279 -14.92 14.51 15.33
CA TYR A 279 -15.42 15.01 16.61
C TYR A 279 -14.28 15.07 17.64
N PRO A 280 -14.30 16.07 18.55
CA PRO A 280 -13.31 16.17 19.61
C PRO A 280 -13.44 15.07 20.68
N ASP A 281 -14.66 14.53 20.84
CA ASP A 281 -14.96 13.51 21.85
C ASP A 281 -16.15 12.64 21.40
N TYR A 282 -15.94 11.32 21.38
CA TYR A 282 -16.98 10.31 21.16
C TYR A 282 -17.53 9.71 22.45
N GLY A 283 -16.98 10.01 23.62
CA GLY A 283 -17.37 9.48 24.93
C GLY A 283 -16.61 8.21 25.34
N GLU A 284 -16.63 7.91 26.64
CA GLU A 284 -15.67 6.99 27.29
C GLU A 284 -15.93 5.48 27.08
N ARG A 285 -17.09 5.10 26.52
CA ARG A 285 -17.40 3.66 26.33
C ARG A 285 -16.56 3.10 25.18
N GLY A 286 -15.79 2.05 25.45
CA GLY A 286 -15.10 1.29 24.40
C GLY A 286 -16.07 0.56 23.48
N TRP A 287 -15.77 0.57 22.18
CA TRP A 287 -16.49 -0.18 21.16
C TRP A 287 -15.64 -1.33 20.64
N THR A 288 -16.31 -2.45 20.42
CA THR A 288 -15.79 -3.54 19.60
C THR A 288 -15.70 -3.10 18.13
N ASP A 289 -14.91 -3.81 17.33
CA ASP A 289 -14.80 -3.55 15.89
C ASP A 289 -16.16 -3.65 15.17
N ASN A 290 -17.04 -4.57 15.60
CA ASN A 290 -18.40 -4.68 15.06
C ASN A 290 -19.30 -3.48 15.43
N GLU A 291 -19.16 -2.94 16.64
CA GLU A 291 -19.90 -1.74 17.05
C GLU A 291 -19.43 -0.52 16.26
N PHE A 292 -18.11 -0.38 16.03
CA PHE A 292 -17.54 0.66 15.18
C PHE A 292 -18.02 0.54 13.73
N ALA A 293 -17.92 -0.66 13.14
CA ALA A 293 -18.37 -0.94 11.78
C ALA A 293 -19.85 -0.57 11.57
N ARG A 294 -20.70 -1.00 12.51
CA ARG A 294 -22.14 -0.68 12.47
C ARG A 294 -22.39 0.82 12.54
N ALA A 295 -21.76 1.53 13.48
CA ALA A 295 -21.92 2.97 13.60
C ALA A 295 -21.43 3.73 12.37
N PHE A 296 -20.37 3.24 11.72
CA PHE A 296 -19.88 3.78 10.46
C PHE A 296 -20.84 3.53 9.30
N GLU A 297 -21.41 2.32 9.18
CA GLU A 297 -22.36 1.99 8.10
C GLU A 297 -23.72 2.67 8.25
N GLU A 298 -24.15 2.93 9.49
CA GLU A 298 -25.43 3.57 9.80
C GLU A 298 -25.34 5.11 9.78
N ARG A 299 -24.16 5.70 9.52
CA ARG A 299 -23.98 7.15 9.51
C ARG A 299 -24.73 7.81 8.35
N THR A 300 -25.39 8.92 8.62
CA THR A 300 -26.00 9.79 7.60
C THR A 300 -25.13 11.03 7.38
N PRO A 301 -25.28 11.75 6.25
CA PRO A 301 -24.52 12.97 5.99
C PRO A 301 -24.62 14.01 7.12
N GLU A 302 -25.77 14.14 7.77
CA GLU A 302 -26.02 15.09 8.86
C GLU A 302 -25.27 14.75 10.15
N MET A 303 -24.80 13.51 10.29
CA MET A 303 -24.04 13.05 11.46
C MET A 303 -22.54 13.36 11.33
N LEU A 304 -22.05 13.68 10.14
CA LEU A 304 -20.63 13.88 9.86
C LEU A 304 -20.08 15.14 10.55
N ALA A 305 -18.82 15.08 10.98
CA ALA A 305 -18.18 16.13 11.78
C ALA A 305 -18.17 17.52 11.09
N SER A 306 -18.03 17.56 9.76
CA SER A 306 -18.02 18.81 8.99
C SER A 306 -19.35 19.59 9.06
N GLN A 307 -20.49 18.88 9.09
CA GLN A 307 -21.82 19.49 9.09
C GLN A 307 -22.17 20.22 10.39
N ARG A 308 -21.54 19.83 11.52
CA ARG A 308 -21.77 20.48 12.81
C ARG A 308 -20.97 21.77 13.00
N ASN A 309 -19.81 21.89 12.35
CA ASN A 309 -19.02 23.11 12.37
C ASN A 309 -19.72 24.26 11.64
N VAL A 310 -20.47 23.96 10.56
CA VAL A 310 -21.32 24.94 9.85
C VAL A 310 -22.49 25.41 10.72
N GLN A 311 -23.14 24.51 11.48
CA GLN A 311 -24.22 24.89 12.39
C GLN A 311 -23.76 25.69 13.62
N ALA A 312 -22.49 25.60 14.02
CA ALA A 312 -21.94 26.41 15.10
C ALA A 312 -21.54 27.82 14.64
N SER A 313 -21.10 27.98 13.39
CA SER A 313 -20.86 29.30 12.80
C SER A 313 -22.15 30.06 12.52
N ASP A 314 -23.22 29.37 12.09
CA ASP A 314 -24.53 29.99 11.81
C ASP A 314 -25.34 30.37 13.06
N ARG A 315 -24.92 29.92 14.25
CA ARG A 315 -25.52 30.33 15.53
C ARG A 315 -24.84 31.53 16.17
N ASN A 316 -23.71 31.97 15.62
CA ASN A 316 -22.90 33.09 16.09
C ASN A 316 -22.84 34.26 15.09
N SER A 317 -23.63 34.21 14.01
CA SER A 317 -23.78 35.27 13.00
C SER A 317 -25.09 36.05 13.15
#